data_AF-A0A7R8XC03-F1
#
_entry.id   AF-A0A7R8XC03-F1
#
_cell.length_a   1.000
_cell.length_b   1.000
_cell.length_c   1.000
_cell.angle_alpha   90.00
_cell.angle_beta   90.00
_cell.angle_gamma   90.00
#
_symmetry.space_group_name_H-M   'P 1'
#
loop_
_entity.id
_entity.type
_entity.pdbx_description
1 polymer ?
#
loop_
_entity_poly.entity_id
_entity_poly.type
_entity_poly.pdbx_seq_one_letter_code
_entity_poly.pdbx_strand_id
1 'polypeptide(L)'
;MTDLSKACLRLPGCTSAQENRDTVFCQMRRAMDMIHYTVKEGILDSSSQSSQSSAAGETCVSTVPSQEDWDAYKTLSAAMRRFEEGLEMTRLTMLGPTYREKLTADLEVITERVQDFTDSAYTSHEHRESILLLCDRVKLELNQLLRIGLSMEKLGEGAGSGENEELDEALKSMTKVLGELRLQLQVSALEQAAELMEDRGEEREIQGSLKNAALSADIHRIKDKSLRFHEHMEHVQEICKLMRHIAPTDALQITARYAEINIQVYGPQVVVAANTLCLHPNSKIAKENLEVFMEMWNGLVNDARTLAKDVARAAKEKPPEKQVYMSLPRRGKHGTTQKPLKPAKLDSEEQAKIAKTGLEMKMITSEMDAETEKWMENASAEENNDIVKRAKNMSSMAFSMYQFTRGEGTLKTTQDLFTQAEYFAEEANRLYKVVRQFSYQVPQGVHKKELLEFLDKVPTYVQQLQFTVKSSTVGKAATFTKVDHVIQETKNLMNVISKVVTTCFVCATKVGHAQSHPGHANLFSKIPFQDQL
;
A
#
# COMPACT_ATOMS: atom_id res chain seq x y z
N MET A 1 10.51 11.76 -30.73
CA MET A 1 11.52 12.71 -30.19
C MET A 1 12.03 13.67 -31.26
N THR A 2 12.38 13.17 -32.45
CA THR A 2 12.78 14.00 -33.58
C THR A 2 11.71 15.00 -34.01
N ASP A 3 10.42 14.68 -33.87
CA ASP A 3 9.36 15.47 -34.53
C ASP A 3 8.89 16.68 -33.71
N LEU A 4 8.88 16.58 -32.38
CA LEU A 4 8.58 17.69 -31.45
C LEU A 4 9.67 18.76 -31.46
N SER A 5 10.94 18.34 -31.44
CA SER A 5 12.08 19.27 -31.55
C SER A 5 12.14 19.90 -32.95
N LYS A 6 11.75 19.16 -34.00
CA LYS A 6 11.58 19.71 -35.36
C LYS A 6 10.48 20.78 -35.43
N ALA A 7 9.35 20.60 -34.71
CA ALA A 7 8.28 21.61 -34.66
C ALA A 7 8.79 22.93 -34.09
N CYS A 8 9.48 22.90 -32.94
CA CYS A 8 10.07 24.09 -32.32
C CYS A 8 11.15 24.76 -33.19
N LEU A 9 12.01 23.97 -33.84
CA LEU A 9 13.09 24.49 -34.68
C LEU A 9 12.59 25.11 -35.98
N ARG A 10 11.44 24.66 -36.50
CA ARG A 10 10.84 25.14 -37.75
C ARG A 10 9.77 26.21 -37.55
N LEU A 11 9.28 26.38 -36.32
CA LEU A 11 8.35 27.44 -35.90
C LEU A 11 8.97 28.25 -34.74
N PRO A 12 10.07 28.98 -34.99
CA PRO A 12 10.74 29.75 -33.93
C PRO A 12 9.79 30.80 -33.35
N GLY A 13 9.57 30.76 -32.03
CA GLY A 13 8.69 31.67 -31.30
C GLY A 13 7.26 31.18 -31.06
N CYS A 14 6.88 30.00 -31.56
CA CYS A 14 5.57 29.41 -31.26
C CYS A 14 5.53 28.84 -29.84
N THR A 15 4.87 29.53 -28.91
CA THR A 15 4.79 29.16 -27.49
C THR A 15 4.11 27.82 -27.27
N SER A 16 3.06 27.50 -28.01
CA SER A 16 2.34 26.22 -27.92
C SER A 16 3.22 25.04 -28.37
N ALA A 17 4.05 25.21 -29.40
CA ALA A 17 5.00 24.17 -29.81
C ALA A 17 6.08 23.94 -28.73
N GLN A 18 6.52 25.01 -28.05
CA GLN A 18 7.47 24.93 -26.94
C GLN A 18 6.88 24.20 -25.74
N GLU A 19 5.63 24.49 -25.38
CA GLU A 19 4.91 23.82 -24.28
C GLU A 19 4.79 22.31 -24.50
N ASN A 20 4.44 21.89 -25.72
CA ASN A 20 4.42 20.47 -26.10
C ASN A 20 5.79 19.80 -25.91
N ARG A 21 6.87 20.47 -26.33
CA ARG A 21 8.24 19.98 -26.15
C ARG A 21 8.59 19.89 -24.67
N ASP A 22 8.36 20.96 -23.93
CA ASP A 22 8.80 21.09 -22.54
C ASP A 22 8.08 20.10 -21.63
N THR A 23 6.79 19.81 -21.90
CA THR A 23 6.05 18.76 -21.21
C THR A 23 6.72 17.40 -21.39
N VAL A 24 7.04 17.00 -22.63
CA VAL A 24 7.69 15.70 -22.90
C VAL A 24 9.09 15.64 -22.28
N PHE A 25 9.88 16.71 -22.40
CA PHE A 25 11.22 16.76 -21.79
C PHE A 25 11.17 16.69 -20.27
N CYS A 26 10.22 17.37 -19.64
CA CYS A 26 10.04 17.34 -18.19
C CYS A 26 9.70 15.92 -17.72
N GLN A 27 8.80 15.21 -18.42
CA GLN A 27 8.48 13.82 -18.08
C GLN A 27 9.64 12.86 -18.33
N MET A 28 10.39 13.03 -19.42
CA MET A 28 11.61 12.25 -19.65
C MET A 28 12.63 12.45 -18.53
N ARG A 29 12.83 13.70 -18.10
CA ARG A 29 13.74 14.02 -16.99
C ARG A 29 13.28 13.33 -15.71
N ARG A 30 12.00 13.43 -15.36
CA ARG A 30 11.42 12.73 -14.20
C ARG A 30 11.59 11.22 -14.29
N ALA A 31 11.37 10.62 -15.47
CA ALA A 31 11.59 9.19 -15.67
C ALA A 31 13.06 8.80 -15.49
N MET A 32 14.01 9.61 -16.00
CA MET A 32 15.44 9.40 -15.79
C MET A 32 15.82 9.55 -14.32
N ASP A 33 15.27 10.55 -13.61
CA ASP A 33 15.50 10.78 -12.19
C ASP A 33 14.95 9.62 -11.36
N MET A 34 13.77 9.10 -11.70
CA MET A 34 13.18 7.91 -11.06
C MET A 34 14.01 6.64 -11.33
N ILE A 35 14.45 6.42 -12.56
CA ILE A 35 15.35 5.30 -12.89
C ILE A 35 16.65 5.43 -12.09
N HIS A 36 17.25 6.62 -12.07
CA HIS A 36 18.47 6.89 -11.33
C HIS A 36 18.29 6.70 -9.83
N TYR A 37 17.16 7.13 -9.27
CA TYR A 37 16.77 6.86 -7.89
C TYR A 37 16.69 5.36 -7.65
N THR A 38 15.89 4.61 -8.42
CA THR A 38 15.75 3.15 -8.28
C THR A 38 17.08 2.40 -8.46
N VAL A 39 17.96 2.85 -9.34
CA VAL A 39 19.28 2.22 -9.58
C VAL A 39 20.26 2.50 -8.43
N LYS A 40 20.26 3.71 -7.86
CA LYS A 40 21.12 4.05 -6.71
C LYS A 40 20.62 3.44 -5.40
N GLU A 41 19.31 3.47 -5.19
CA GLU A 41 18.62 3.01 -3.98
C GLU A 41 18.31 1.50 -4.01
N GLY A 42 18.40 0.87 -5.19
CA GLY A 42 18.32 -0.59 -5.34
C GLY A 42 19.54 -1.33 -4.75
N ILE A 43 20.53 -0.61 -4.23
CA ILE A 43 21.75 -1.17 -3.61
C ILE A 43 22.02 -0.59 -2.20
N LEU A 44 21.46 0.54 -1.78
CA LEU A 44 21.62 1.10 -0.42
C LEU A 44 20.39 1.93 0.00
N ASP A 45 20.14 1.97 1.32
CA ASP A 45 19.01 2.57 2.05
C ASP A 45 18.47 3.92 1.53
N SER A 46 17.14 3.96 1.32
CA SER A 46 16.34 5.16 1.08
C SER A 46 16.28 6.04 2.31
N SER A 47 17.23 6.97 2.44
CA SER A 47 17.10 8.21 3.24
C SER A 47 18.39 9.05 3.27
N SER A 48 18.92 9.45 2.11
CA SER A 48 19.95 10.51 2.13
C SER A 48 19.97 11.40 0.88
N GLN A 49 18.92 12.23 0.74
CA GLN A 49 19.03 13.50 -0.02
C GLN A 49 17.81 14.43 0.17
N SER A 50 17.66 15.01 1.37
CA SER A 50 16.78 16.17 1.62
C SER A 50 17.59 17.45 1.85
N SER A 51 18.66 17.65 1.08
CA SER A 51 19.49 18.85 1.20
C SER A 51 20.11 19.22 -0.14
N GLN A 52 19.31 19.87 -1.01
CA GLN A 52 19.70 21.01 -1.85
C GLN A 52 18.64 21.25 -2.94
N SER A 53 17.82 22.29 -2.76
CA SER A 53 17.54 23.29 -3.81
C SER A 53 16.51 24.30 -3.30
N SER A 54 17.01 25.36 -2.67
CA SER A 54 16.32 26.64 -2.61
C SER A 54 17.06 27.64 -3.51
N ALA A 55 16.28 28.57 -4.07
CA ALA A 55 16.63 29.70 -4.94
C ALA A 55 16.63 29.46 -6.47
N ALA A 56 15.50 29.77 -7.10
CA ALA A 56 15.36 30.91 -8.03
C ALA A 56 13.90 31.01 -8.50
N GLY A 57 13.32 32.20 -8.40
CA GLY A 57 11.94 32.45 -8.79
C GLY A 57 11.76 32.58 -10.29
N GLU A 58 10.67 32.02 -10.79
CA GLU A 58 9.86 32.55 -11.90
C GLU A 58 8.54 31.77 -11.93
N THR A 59 7.45 32.50 -12.16
CA THR A 59 6.06 32.04 -12.07
C THR A 59 5.77 30.96 -13.12
N CYS A 60 5.86 29.69 -12.72
CA CYS A 60 5.29 28.57 -13.45
C CYS A 60 4.22 27.93 -12.56
N VAL A 61 3.01 27.75 -13.10
CA VAL A 61 1.90 27.07 -12.42
C VAL A 61 2.33 25.62 -12.16
N SER A 62 2.85 25.40 -10.96
CA SER A 62 3.31 24.11 -10.48
C SER A 62 2.12 23.28 -10.01
N THR A 63 1.41 22.64 -10.94
CA THR A 63 0.63 21.43 -10.63
C THR A 63 1.59 20.24 -10.61
N VAL A 64 2.30 20.09 -9.49
CA VAL A 64 3.25 18.99 -9.24
C VAL A 64 2.77 18.22 -8.01
N PRO A 65 2.55 16.90 -8.09
CA PRO A 65 2.35 16.09 -6.90
C PRO A 65 3.70 15.91 -6.19
N SER A 66 3.75 16.27 -4.90
CA SER A 66 4.91 16.07 -4.03
C SER A 66 5.13 14.57 -3.77
N GLN A 67 6.33 14.23 -3.29
CA GLN A 67 6.76 12.88 -2.93
C GLN A 67 5.92 12.24 -1.79
N GLU A 68 4.97 12.98 -1.21
CA GLU A 68 3.97 12.55 -0.21
C GLU A 68 2.80 11.73 -0.80
N ASP A 69 2.78 11.48 -2.11
CA ASP A 69 1.71 10.73 -2.78
C ASP A 69 1.99 9.23 -2.97
N TRP A 70 3.02 8.69 -2.33
CA TRP A 70 3.34 7.24 -2.36
C TRP A 70 2.54 6.41 -1.35
N ASP A 71 1.58 7.01 -0.63
CA ASP A 71 0.82 6.31 0.39
C ASP A 71 -0.28 5.45 -0.23
N ALA A 72 -0.04 4.13 -0.26
CA ALA A 72 -1.07 3.11 -0.42
C ALA A 72 -2.23 3.27 0.59
N TYR A 73 -2.00 3.99 1.71
CA TYR A 73 -3.02 4.36 2.70
C TYR A 73 -4.08 5.36 2.20
N LYS A 74 -3.91 5.95 1.01
CA LYS A 74 -4.87 6.91 0.44
C LYS A 74 -5.99 6.26 -0.38
N THR A 75 -6.00 4.96 -0.64
CA THR A 75 -7.10 4.34 -1.42
C THR A 75 -8.23 3.84 -0.54
N LEU A 76 -9.45 3.87 -1.07
CA LEU A 76 -10.64 3.36 -0.36
C LEU A 76 -10.52 1.84 -0.11
N SER A 77 -10.01 1.08 -1.08
CA SER A 77 -9.71 -0.35 -0.94
C SER A 77 -8.74 -0.64 0.23
N ALA A 78 -7.68 0.16 0.39
CA ALA A 78 -6.74 0.01 1.49
C ALA A 78 -7.37 0.38 2.85
N ALA A 79 -8.12 1.48 2.92
CA ALA A 79 -8.83 1.89 4.13
C ALA A 79 -9.85 0.83 4.59
N MET A 80 -10.63 0.27 3.66
CA MET A 80 -11.57 -0.81 3.96
C MET A 80 -10.85 -2.08 4.45
N ARG A 81 -9.71 -2.45 3.86
CA ARG A 81 -8.92 -3.61 4.31
C ARG A 81 -8.40 -3.44 5.73
N ARG A 82 -7.87 -2.26 6.04
CA ARG A 82 -7.38 -1.92 7.39
C ARG A 82 -8.52 -1.98 8.42
N PHE A 83 -9.69 -1.47 8.06
CA PHE A 83 -10.89 -1.55 8.90
C PHE A 83 -11.30 -3.02 9.17
N GLU A 84 -11.31 -3.88 8.13
CA GLU A 84 -11.59 -5.31 8.28
C GLU A 84 -10.57 -6.03 9.17
N GLU A 85 -9.29 -5.73 9.04
CA GLU A 85 -8.24 -6.25 9.92
C GLU A 85 -8.48 -5.84 11.39
N GLY A 86 -8.98 -4.63 11.62
CA GLY A 86 -9.41 -4.15 12.93
C GLY A 86 -10.62 -4.91 13.49
N LEU A 87 -11.62 -5.20 12.64
CA LEU A 87 -12.78 -6.03 13.03
C LEU A 87 -12.37 -7.45 13.40
N GLU A 88 -11.41 -8.04 12.69
CA GLU A 88 -10.86 -9.36 13.03
C GLU A 88 -10.19 -9.36 14.41
N MET A 89 -9.41 -8.31 14.67
CA MET A 89 -8.67 -8.15 15.93
C MET A 89 -9.58 -7.90 17.14
N THR A 90 -10.75 -7.34 16.88
CA THR A 90 -11.78 -7.08 17.89
C THR A 90 -12.26 -8.36 18.58
N ARG A 91 -12.30 -9.50 17.86
CA ARG A 91 -12.69 -10.81 18.42
C ARG A 91 -11.73 -11.32 19.49
N LEU A 92 -10.48 -10.88 19.47
CA LEU A 92 -9.43 -11.34 20.39
C LEU A 92 -9.22 -10.41 21.57
N THR A 93 -9.53 -9.12 21.39
CA THR A 93 -9.27 -8.06 22.36
C THR A 93 -10.51 -7.61 23.13
N MET A 94 -11.67 -8.21 22.86
CA MET A 94 -12.97 -7.81 23.43
C MET A 94 -13.28 -6.33 23.22
N LEU A 95 -12.84 -5.80 22.07
CA LEU A 95 -13.17 -4.44 21.64
C LEU A 95 -12.69 -3.38 22.65
N GLY A 96 -11.42 -3.44 23.04
CA GLY A 96 -10.78 -2.50 23.97
C GLY A 96 -10.77 -1.05 23.47
N PRO A 97 -10.51 -0.06 24.35
CA PRO A 97 -10.65 1.37 24.04
C PRO A 97 -9.80 1.84 22.86
N THR A 98 -8.57 1.34 22.73
CA THR A 98 -7.67 1.67 21.61
C THR A 98 -8.21 1.21 20.25
N TYR A 99 -8.83 0.02 20.19
CA TYR A 99 -9.42 -0.49 18.96
C TYR A 99 -10.74 0.21 18.60
N ARG A 100 -11.47 0.74 19.60
CA ARG A 100 -12.64 1.59 19.34
C ARG A 100 -12.25 2.86 18.62
N GLU A 101 -11.27 3.57 19.15
CA GLU A 101 -10.74 4.80 18.54
C GLU A 101 -10.22 4.53 17.13
N LYS A 102 -9.46 3.44 16.96
CA LYS A 102 -8.94 3.03 15.66
C LYS A 102 -10.05 2.74 14.64
N LEU A 103 -11.07 1.96 15.02
CA LEU A 103 -12.19 1.66 14.12
C LEU A 103 -12.96 2.94 13.76
N THR A 104 -13.20 3.84 14.72
CA THR A 104 -13.85 5.12 14.44
C THR A 104 -13.03 5.96 13.43
N ALA A 105 -11.73 6.11 13.66
CA ALA A 105 -10.84 6.84 12.75
C ALA A 105 -10.78 6.20 11.35
N ASP A 106 -10.70 4.86 11.28
CA ASP A 106 -10.67 4.14 10.01
C ASP A 106 -12.00 4.31 9.24
N LEU A 107 -13.15 4.38 9.92
CA LEU A 107 -14.44 4.65 9.28
C LEU A 107 -14.56 6.10 8.78
N GLU A 108 -13.99 7.06 9.49
CA GLU A 108 -13.94 8.46 9.03
C GLU A 108 -13.18 8.58 7.72
N VAL A 109 -12.02 7.91 7.62
CA VAL A 109 -11.25 7.84 6.36
C VAL A 109 -12.07 7.18 5.25
N ILE A 110 -12.75 6.06 5.52
CA ILE A 110 -13.63 5.42 4.53
C ILE A 110 -14.72 6.40 4.07
N THR A 111 -15.36 7.12 4.99
CA THR A 111 -16.43 8.07 4.69
C THR A 111 -15.93 9.23 3.83
N GLU A 112 -14.74 9.76 4.14
CA GLU A 112 -14.09 10.79 3.33
C GLU A 112 -13.79 10.27 1.92
N ARG A 113 -13.22 9.07 1.79
CA ARG A 113 -12.85 8.52 0.46
C ARG A 113 -14.02 8.05 -0.38
N VAL A 114 -15.19 7.85 0.22
CA VAL A 114 -16.42 7.62 -0.54
C VAL A 114 -16.88 8.89 -1.28
N GLN A 115 -16.47 10.09 -0.82
CA GLN A 115 -16.81 11.35 -1.49
C GLN A 115 -16.27 11.41 -2.93
N ASP A 116 -15.16 10.73 -3.19
CA ASP A 116 -14.63 10.59 -4.55
C ASP A 116 -15.64 9.97 -5.53
N PHE A 117 -16.60 9.18 -5.04
CA PHE A 117 -17.69 8.62 -5.85
C PHE A 117 -18.92 9.55 -5.84
N THR A 118 -19.31 10.05 -4.67
CA THR A 118 -20.56 10.83 -4.57
C THR A 118 -20.44 12.21 -5.22
N ASP A 119 -19.26 12.81 -5.21
CA ASP A 119 -19.03 14.14 -5.77
C ASP A 119 -18.70 14.08 -7.27
N SER A 120 -18.49 12.87 -7.79
CA SER A 120 -18.26 12.63 -9.21
C SER A 120 -19.47 13.08 -10.04
N ALA A 121 -19.22 13.92 -11.04
CA ALA A 121 -20.26 14.38 -11.98
C ALA A 121 -20.89 13.24 -12.80
N TYR A 122 -20.17 12.13 -12.93
CA TYR A 122 -20.53 10.97 -13.74
C TYR A 122 -21.19 9.85 -12.94
N THR A 123 -21.26 9.97 -11.61
CA THR A 123 -22.01 9.00 -10.79
C THR A 123 -23.51 9.31 -10.85
N SER A 124 -24.32 8.31 -11.21
CA SER A 124 -25.78 8.45 -11.30
C SER A 124 -26.42 8.80 -9.95
N HIS A 125 -27.60 9.42 -9.98
CA HIS A 125 -28.32 9.72 -8.74
C HIS A 125 -28.67 8.46 -7.94
N GLU A 126 -29.05 7.38 -8.61
CA GLU A 126 -29.37 6.09 -7.97
C GLU A 126 -28.14 5.48 -7.28
N HIS A 127 -26.99 5.48 -7.92
CA HIS A 127 -25.74 5.01 -7.31
C HIS A 127 -25.34 5.88 -6.12
N ARG A 128 -25.41 7.21 -6.26
CA ARG A 128 -25.07 8.16 -5.20
C ARG A 128 -25.95 7.96 -3.97
N GLU A 129 -27.27 7.85 -4.15
CA GLU A 129 -28.21 7.57 -3.07
C GLU A 129 -27.89 6.22 -2.39
N SER A 130 -27.68 5.17 -3.18
CA SER A 130 -27.36 3.84 -2.67
C SER A 130 -26.05 3.82 -1.86
N ILE A 131 -25.01 4.50 -2.34
CA ILE A 131 -23.72 4.63 -1.64
C ILE A 131 -23.89 5.36 -0.31
N LEU A 132 -24.63 6.47 -0.28
CA LEU A 132 -24.88 7.26 0.92
C LEU A 132 -25.68 6.46 1.96
N LEU A 133 -26.74 5.77 1.54
CA LEU A 133 -27.53 4.89 2.42
C LEU A 133 -26.68 3.77 3.04
N LEU A 134 -25.79 3.16 2.23
CA LEU A 134 -24.86 2.14 2.73
C LEU A 134 -23.84 2.75 3.69
N CYS A 135 -23.31 3.94 3.43
CA CYS A 135 -22.40 4.62 4.36
C CYS A 135 -23.06 4.90 5.71
N ASP A 136 -24.31 5.39 5.71
CA ASP A 136 -25.04 5.62 6.95
C ASP A 136 -25.33 4.31 7.69
N ARG A 137 -25.60 3.22 6.95
CA ARG A 137 -25.75 1.89 7.54
C ARG A 137 -24.44 1.38 8.15
N VAL A 138 -23.29 1.56 7.50
CA VAL A 138 -21.96 1.23 8.05
C VAL A 138 -21.73 2.00 9.37
N LYS A 139 -22.07 3.30 9.42
CA LYS A 139 -21.97 4.10 10.66
C LYS A 139 -22.89 3.60 11.76
N LEU A 140 -24.12 3.19 11.43
CA LEU A 140 -25.06 2.65 12.41
C LEU A 140 -24.56 1.32 13.01
N GLU A 141 -24.08 0.42 12.16
CA GLU A 141 -23.51 -0.87 12.60
C GLU A 141 -22.25 -0.69 13.45
N LEU A 142 -21.37 0.27 13.12
CA LEU A 142 -20.23 0.59 13.98
C LEU A 142 -20.70 1.11 15.34
N ASN A 143 -21.67 2.02 15.39
CA ASN A 143 -22.20 2.53 16.65
C ASN A 143 -22.83 1.41 17.52
N GLN A 144 -23.51 0.45 16.89
CA GLN A 144 -24.02 -0.73 17.58
C GLN A 144 -22.87 -1.58 18.14
N LEU A 145 -21.85 -1.84 17.34
CA LEU A 145 -20.66 -2.58 17.74
C LEU A 145 -19.92 -1.92 18.92
N LEU A 146 -19.74 -0.58 18.87
CA LEU A 146 -19.13 0.20 19.95
C LEU A 146 -19.97 0.15 21.24
N ARG A 147 -21.30 0.21 21.12
CA ARG A 147 -22.22 0.11 22.27
C ARG A 147 -22.13 -1.26 22.95
N ILE A 148 -22.04 -2.33 22.17
CA ILE A 148 -21.83 -3.69 22.67
C ILE A 148 -20.48 -3.80 23.39
N GLY A 149 -19.40 -3.30 22.79
CA GLY A 149 -18.08 -3.24 23.41
C GLY A 149 -18.05 -2.49 24.75
N LEU A 150 -18.70 -1.32 24.82
CA LEU A 150 -18.83 -0.53 26.06
C LEU A 150 -19.66 -1.24 27.14
N SER A 151 -20.64 -2.04 26.73
CA SER A 151 -21.48 -2.79 27.66
C SER A 151 -20.69 -3.93 28.30
N MET A 152 -19.91 -4.67 27.52
CA MET A 152 -19.01 -5.71 28.03
C MET A 152 -17.94 -5.17 28.98
N GLU A 153 -17.38 -3.99 28.71
CA GLU A 153 -16.38 -3.38 29.60
C GLU A 153 -16.95 -3.04 30.98
N LYS A 154 -18.25 -2.69 31.07
CA LYS A 154 -18.91 -2.36 32.35
C LYS A 154 -19.24 -3.58 33.21
N LEU A 155 -19.34 -4.77 32.62
CA LEU A 155 -19.73 -6.00 33.31
C LEU A 155 -18.53 -6.76 33.93
N GLY A 156 -17.29 -6.41 33.58
CA GLY A 156 -16.09 -7.10 34.07
C GLY A 156 -16.00 -8.56 33.58
N GLU A 157 -15.01 -9.32 34.06
CA GLU A 157 -14.65 -10.71 33.65
C GLU A 157 -15.75 -11.80 33.80
N GLY A 158 -17.03 -11.41 33.90
CA GLY A 158 -18.20 -12.29 33.98
C GLY A 158 -19.02 -12.39 32.69
N ALA A 159 -18.45 -12.05 31.52
CA ALA A 159 -19.15 -12.12 30.23
C ALA A 159 -19.60 -13.57 29.94
N GLY A 160 -20.92 -13.80 29.94
CA GLY A 160 -21.51 -15.09 29.65
C GLY A 160 -21.39 -15.46 28.17
N SER A 161 -21.65 -16.74 27.83
CA SER A 161 -21.59 -17.22 26.43
C SER A 161 -22.49 -16.46 25.45
N GLY A 162 -23.57 -15.82 25.94
CA GLY A 162 -24.53 -15.07 25.12
C GLY A 162 -24.05 -13.68 24.67
N GLU A 163 -23.19 -13.01 25.44
CA GLU A 163 -22.65 -11.68 25.07
C GLU A 163 -21.58 -11.79 23.98
N ASN A 164 -20.82 -12.89 23.99
CA ASN A 164 -19.88 -13.22 22.93
C ASN A 164 -20.61 -13.57 21.61
N GLU A 165 -21.83 -14.13 21.70
CA GLU A 165 -22.68 -14.40 20.54
C GLU A 165 -23.27 -13.10 19.96
N GLU A 166 -23.67 -12.14 20.81
CA GLU A 166 -24.13 -10.81 20.38
C GLU A 166 -23.01 -10.01 19.70
N LEU A 167 -21.78 -10.05 20.25
CA LEU A 167 -20.60 -9.45 19.62
C LEU A 167 -20.30 -10.09 18.27
N ASP A 168 -20.27 -11.42 18.20
CA ASP A 168 -20.01 -12.14 16.95
C ASP A 168 -21.06 -11.82 15.88
N GLU A 169 -22.33 -11.66 16.25
CA GLU A 169 -23.39 -11.28 15.31
C GLU A 169 -23.24 -9.82 14.86
N ALA A 170 -22.90 -8.89 15.75
CA ALA A 170 -22.62 -7.50 15.39
C ALA A 170 -21.40 -7.38 14.45
N LEU A 171 -20.34 -8.16 14.68
CA LEU A 171 -19.17 -8.20 13.80
C LEU A 171 -19.50 -8.78 12.42
N LYS A 172 -20.33 -9.83 12.35
CA LYS A 172 -20.83 -10.36 11.07
C LYS A 172 -21.67 -9.32 10.34
N SER A 173 -22.56 -8.62 11.05
CA SER A 173 -23.40 -7.56 10.48
C SER A 173 -22.54 -6.42 9.92
N MET A 174 -21.57 -5.94 10.70
CA MET A 174 -20.63 -4.90 10.29
C MET A 174 -19.83 -5.30 9.04
N THR A 175 -19.27 -6.51 9.05
CA THR A 175 -18.51 -7.05 7.91
C THR A 175 -19.39 -7.17 6.66
N LYS A 176 -20.64 -7.61 6.83
CA LYS A 176 -21.61 -7.72 5.74
C LYS A 176 -21.92 -6.37 5.12
N VAL A 177 -22.27 -5.37 5.92
CA VAL A 177 -22.63 -4.03 5.42
C VAL A 177 -21.43 -3.34 4.77
N LEU A 178 -20.22 -3.51 5.31
CA LEU A 178 -18.99 -3.02 4.67
C LEU A 178 -18.74 -3.69 3.32
N GLY A 179 -19.01 -5.00 3.21
CA GLY A 179 -18.97 -5.74 1.95
C GLY A 179 -20.02 -5.26 0.94
N GLU A 180 -21.23 -4.93 1.39
CA GLU A 180 -22.29 -4.33 0.56
C GLU A 180 -21.85 -2.95 0.03
N LEU A 181 -21.26 -2.09 0.87
CA LEU A 181 -20.70 -0.81 0.45
C LEU A 181 -19.60 -1.00 -0.60
N ARG A 182 -18.65 -1.91 -0.37
CA ARG A 182 -17.58 -2.22 -1.33
C ARG A 182 -18.14 -2.67 -2.67
N LEU A 183 -19.14 -3.55 -2.66
CA LEU A 183 -19.76 -4.03 -3.89
C LEU A 183 -20.47 -2.89 -4.63
N GLN A 184 -21.19 -2.03 -3.93
CA GLN A 184 -21.87 -0.89 -4.56
C GLN A 184 -20.86 0.05 -5.23
N LEU A 185 -19.75 0.36 -4.57
CA LEU A 185 -18.67 1.19 -5.13
C LEU A 185 -18.05 0.54 -6.38
N GLN A 186 -17.83 -0.78 -6.34
CA GLN A 186 -17.35 -1.53 -7.50
C GLN A 186 -18.33 -1.47 -8.68
N VAL A 187 -19.63 -1.65 -8.42
CA VAL A 187 -20.67 -1.56 -9.45
C VAL A 187 -20.67 -0.17 -10.07
N SER A 188 -20.73 0.90 -9.26
CA SER A 188 -20.77 2.28 -9.75
C SER A 188 -19.57 2.63 -10.62
N ALA A 189 -18.35 2.28 -10.19
CA ALA A 189 -17.14 2.60 -10.95
C ALA A 189 -17.01 1.76 -12.24
N LEU A 190 -17.44 0.49 -12.22
CA LEU A 190 -17.36 -0.38 -13.39
C LEU A 190 -18.44 -0.06 -14.43
N GLU A 191 -19.61 0.41 -14.00
CA GLU A 191 -20.66 0.89 -14.89
C GLU A 191 -20.21 2.14 -15.64
N GLN A 192 -19.63 3.11 -14.93
CA GLN A 192 -19.02 4.28 -15.56
C GLN A 192 -17.88 3.90 -16.53
N ALA A 193 -17.04 2.94 -16.16
CA ALA A 193 -16.00 2.44 -17.06
C ALA A 193 -16.57 1.71 -18.30
N ALA A 194 -17.77 1.14 -18.21
CA ALA A 194 -18.44 0.47 -19.32
C ALA A 194 -18.92 1.47 -20.38
N GLU A 195 -19.38 2.65 -19.98
CA GLU A 195 -19.73 3.74 -20.91
C GLU A 195 -18.53 4.09 -21.81
N LEU A 196 -17.32 4.19 -21.24
CA LEU A 196 -16.08 4.43 -21.99
C LEU A 196 -15.72 3.30 -22.98
N MET A 197 -16.19 2.08 -22.74
CA MET A 197 -15.95 0.93 -23.62
C MET A 197 -16.85 0.93 -24.85
N GLU A 198 -18.09 1.40 -24.70
CA GLU A 198 -19.11 1.44 -25.75
C GLU A 198 -18.89 2.61 -26.71
N ASP A 199 -18.38 3.74 -26.20
CA ASP A 199 -18.39 5.00 -26.93
C ASP A 199 -17.12 5.32 -27.74
N ARG A 200 -16.72 4.39 -28.62
CA ARG A 200 -15.60 4.61 -29.55
C ARG A 200 -15.92 5.58 -30.68
N GLY A 201 -17.21 5.81 -30.93
CA GLY A 201 -17.70 6.71 -31.96
C GLY A 201 -17.48 8.16 -31.55
N GLU A 202 -17.93 8.54 -30.35
CA GLU A 202 -17.79 9.89 -29.84
C GLU A 202 -16.32 10.29 -29.66
N GLU A 203 -15.47 9.40 -29.13
CA GLU A 203 -14.03 9.68 -28.98
C GLU A 203 -13.38 10.10 -30.31
N ARG A 204 -13.70 9.38 -31.40
CA ARG A 204 -13.21 9.70 -32.75
C ARG A 204 -13.80 10.99 -33.29
N GLU A 205 -15.08 11.25 -33.00
CA GLU A 205 -15.75 12.49 -33.41
C GLU A 205 -15.12 13.71 -32.71
N ILE A 206 -14.88 13.64 -31.40
CA ILE A 206 -14.27 14.71 -30.62
C ILE A 206 -12.89 15.04 -31.20
N GLN A 207 -12.01 14.05 -31.35
CA GLN A 207 -10.68 14.24 -31.94
C GLN A 207 -10.75 14.77 -33.39
N GLY A 208 -11.62 14.18 -34.21
CA GLY A 208 -11.81 14.60 -35.61
C GLY A 208 -12.32 16.02 -35.74
N SER A 209 -13.26 16.43 -34.89
CA SER A 209 -13.82 17.78 -34.88
C SER A 209 -12.81 18.83 -34.43
N LEU A 210 -11.96 18.51 -33.43
CA LEU A 210 -10.84 19.33 -32.99
C LEU A 210 -9.80 19.50 -34.10
N LYS A 211 -9.40 18.39 -34.75
CA LYS A 211 -8.47 18.40 -35.89
C LYS A 211 -9.00 19.25 -37.04
N ASN A 212 -10.28 19.10 -37.39
CA ASN A 212 -10.89 19.82 -38.49
C ASN A 212 -10.96 21.33 -38.21
N ALA A 213 -11.25 21.74 -36.97
CA ALA A 213 -11.23 23.15 -36.57
C ALA A 213 -9.82 23.75 -36.65
N ALA A 214 -8.80 22.99 -36.24
CA ALA A 214 -7.40 23.41 -36.38
C ALA A 214 -6.98 23.56 -37.86
N LEU A 215 -7.35 22.60 -38.71
CA LEU A 215 -7.06 22.67 -40.15
C LEU A 215 -7.75 23.84 -40.87
N SER A 216 -8.94 24.23 -40.42
CA SER A 216 -9.65 25.40 -40.95
C SER A 216 -9.17 26.73 -40.40
N ALA A 217 -8.16 26.74 -39.51
CA ALA A 217 -7.66 27.93 -38.81
C ALA A 217 -8.77 28.74 -38.10
N ASP A 218 -9.79 28.05 -37.59
CA ASP A 218 -10.94 28.65 -36.93
C ASP A 218 -10.71 28.72 -35.41
N ILE A 219 -10.22 29.87 -34.96
CA ILE A 219 -9.83 30.12 -33.55
C ILE A 219 -11.05 30.11 -32.61
N HIS A 220 -12.25 30.45 -33.09
CA HIS A 220 -13.44 30.40 -32.25
C HIS A 220 -13.89 28.95 -32.08
N ARG A 221 -13.98 28.21 -33.19
CA ARG A 221 -14.39 26.81 -33.17
C ARG A 221 -13.41 25.92 -32.42
N ILE A 222 -12.10 26.19 -32.49
CA ILE A 222 -11.11 25.38 -31.76
C ILE A 222 -11.29 25.52 -30.24
N LYS A 223 -11.70 26.69 -29.74
CA LYS A 223 -11.99 26.89 -28.32
C LYS A 223 -13.12 26.00 -27.84
N ASP A 224 -14.24 25.98 -28.56
CA ASP A 224 -15.40 25.13 -28.23
C ASP A 224 -15.06 23.64 -28.33
N LYS A 225 -14.28 23.23 -29.35
CA LYS A 225 -13.84 21.83 -29.48
C LYS A 225 -12.81 21.43 -28.43
N SER A 226 -11.99 22.36 -27.96
CA SER A 226 -11.04 22.13 -26.88
C SER A 226 -11.76 21.90 -25.55
N LEU A 227 -12.86 22.63 -25.29
CA LEU A 227 -13.68 22.41 -24.10
C LEU A 227 -14.30 21.00 -24.10
N ARG A 228 -14.94 20.59 -25.21
CA ARG A 228 -15.51 19.24 -25.34
C ARG A 228 -14.44 18.14 -25.20
N PHE A 229 -13.24 18.37 -25.72
CA PHE A 229 -12.11 17.44 -25.52
C PHE A 229 -11.69 17.38 -24.04
N HIS A 230 -11.67 18.51 -23.34
CA HIS A 230 -11.33 18.57 -21.92
C HIS A 230 -12.36 17.83 -21.05
N GLU A 231 -13.65 18.01 -21.31
CA GLU A 231 -14.73 17.27 -20.63
C GLU A 231 -14.58 15.75 -20.80
N HIS A 232 -14.23 15.30 -22.01
CA HIS A 232 -13.92 13.89 -22.26
C HIS A 232 -12.66 13.44 -21.50
N MET A 233 -11.62 14.28 -21.48
CA MET A 233 -10.38 13.99 -20.75
C MET A 233 -10.62 13.84 -19.24
N GLU A 234 -11.40 14.75 -18.64
CA GLU A 234 -11.81 14.70 -17.24
C GLU A 234 -12.60 13.43 -16.95
N HIS A 235 -13.49 13.01 -17.86
CA HIS A 235 -14.22 11.76 -17.71
C HIS A 235 -13.27 10.53 -17.66
N VAL A 236 -12.31 10.43 -18.58
CA VAL A 236 -11.36 9.30 -18.59
C VAL A 236 -10.45 9.33 -17.36
N GLN A 237 -10.05 10.53 -16.91
CA GLN A 237 -9.27 10.70 -15.68
C GLN A 237 -10.05 10.21 -14.46
N GLU A 238 -11.32 10.60 -14.35
CA GLU A 238 -12.19 10.20 -13.25
C GLU A 238 -12.38 8.68 -13.19
N ILE A 239 -12.54 8.01 -14.33
CA ILE A 239 -12.58 6.54 -14.39
C ILE A 239 -11.29 5.93 -13.81
N CYS A 240 -10.12 6.47 -14.16
CA CYS A 240 -8.84 5.97 -13.62
C CYS A 240 -8.73 6.17 -12.11
N LYS A 241 -9.20 7.32 -11.61
CA LYS A 241 -9.28 7.61 -10.17
C LYS A 241 -10.18 6.58 -9.48
N LEU A 242 -11.41 6.35 -9.96
CA LEU A 242 -12.30 5.36 -9.35
C LEU A 242 -11.75 3.93 -9.41
N MET A 243 -11.11 3.54 -10.54
CA MET A 243 -10.43 2.26 -10.65
C MET A 243 -9.35 2.08 -9.58
N ARG A 244 -8.61 3.15 -9.25
CA ARG A 244 -7.63 3.15 -8.15
C ARG A 244 -8.27 2.89 -6.79
N HIS A 245 -9.46 3.44 -6.53
CA HIS A 245 -10.17 3.24 -5.26
C HIS A 245 -10.72 1.81 -5.09
N ILE A 246 -11.11 1.14 -6.18
CA ILE A 246 -11.68 -0.22 -6.12
C ILE A 246 -10.67 -1.35 -6.42
N ALA A 247 -9.45 -1.00 -6.84
CA ALA A 247 -8.43 -1.97 -7.21
C ALA A 247 -8.06 -2.88 -6.02
N PRO A 248 -8.12 -4.21 -6.18
CA PRO A 248 -7.89 -5.15 -5.08
C PRO A 248 -6.41 -5.36 -4.75
N THR A 249 -5.49 -4.99 -5.64
CA THR A 249 -4.04 -5.19 -5.46
C THR A 249 -3.27 -3.88 -5.61
N ASP A 250 -2.16 -3.77 -4.88
CA ASP A 250 -1.31 -2.58 -4.92
C ASP A 250 -0.74 -2.34 -6.33
N ALA A 251 -0.43 -3.41 -7.07
CA ALA A 251 0.00 -3.31 -8.46
C ALA A 251 -1.04 -2.66 -9.37
N LEU A 252 -2.32 -3.00 -9.19
CA LEU A 252 -3.42 -2.36 -9.93
C LEU A 252 -3.67 -0.92 -9.46
N GLN A 253 -3.55 -0.65 -8.16
CA GLN A 253 -3.66 0.72 -7.63
C GLN A 253 -2.56 1.64 -8.19
N ILE A 254 -1.32 1.14 -8.25
CA ILE A 254 -0.19 1.85 -8.84
C ILE A 254 -0.41 2.08 -10.34
N THR A 255 -0.82 1.04 -11.08
CA THR A 255 -1.15 1.16 -12.52
C THR A 255 -2.24 2.20 -12.76
N ALA A 256 -3.31 2.18 -11.95
CA ALA A 256 -4.40 3.15 -12.04
C ALA A 256 -3.94 4.59 -11.79
N ARG A 257 -3.09 4.78 -10.76
CA ARG A 257 -2.49 6.08 -10.46
C ARG A 257 -1.65 6.61 -11.63
N TYR A 258 -0.83 5.76 -12.24
CA TYR A 258 -0.03 6.18 -13.39
C TYR A 258 -0.87 6.48 -14.63
N ALA A 259 -1.93 5.71 -14.88
CA ALA A 259 -2.87 6.02 -15.95
C ALA A 259 -3.54 7.39 -15.73
N GLU A 260 -4.01 7.67 -14.52
CA GLU A 260 -4.59 8.96 -14.10
C GLU A 260 -3.60 10.13 -14.33
N ILE A 261 -2.37 10.01 -13.83
CA ILE A 261 -1.31 11.03 -13.99
C ILE A 261 -0.99 11.25 -15.47
N ASN A 262 -0.87 10.18 -16.26
CA ASN A 262 -0.52 10.29 -17.67
C ASN A 262 -1.63 10.99 -18.47
N ILE A 263 -2.91 10.71 -18.17
CA ILE A 263 -4.05 11.43 -18.77
C ILE A 263 -3.95 12.92 -18.44
N GLN A 264 -3.73 13.27 -17.17
CA GLN A 264 -3.62 14.67 -16.73
C GLN A 264 -2.46 15.42 -17.40
N VAL A 265 -1.32 14.74 -17.62
CA VAL A 265 -0.12 15.36 -18.19
C VAL A 265 -0.21 15.48 -19.71
N TYR A 266 -0.60 14.40 -20.40
CA TYR A 266 -0.51 14.33 -21.86
C TYR A 266 -1.82 14.69 -22.57
N GLY A 267 -2.97 14.54 -21.93
CA GLY A 267 -4.27 14.93 -22.50
C GLY A 267 -4.31 16.38 -22.98
N PRO A 268 -3.91 17.38 -22.16
CA PRO A 268 -3.90 18.79 -22.56
C PRO A 268 -3.00 19.08 -23.77
N GLN A 269 -1.96 18.26 -23.98
CA GLN A 269 -0.99 18.46 -25.06
C GLN A 269 -1.60 18.26 -26.45
N VAL A 270 -2.71 17.51 -26.57
CA VAL A 270 -3.50 17.40 -27.81
C VAL A 270 -4.08 18.74 -28.20
N VAL A 271 -4.66 19.48 -27.25
CA VAL A 271 -5.25 20.80 -27.46
C VAL A 271 -4.16 21.82 -27.81
N VAL A 272 -3.02 21.78 -27.11
CA VAL A 272 -1.86 22.65 -27.40
C VAL A 272 -1.32 22.39 -28.81
N ALA A 273 -1.24 21.13 -29.24
CA ALA A 273 -0.84 20.77 -30.59
C ALA A 273 -1.87 21.22 -31.64
N ALA A 274 -3.16 21.14 -31.32
CA ALA A 274 -4.24 21.61 -32.19
C ALA A 274 -4.19 23.14 -32.36
N ASN A 275 -3.93 23.88 -31.29
CA ASN A 275 -3.72 25.34 -31.34
C ASN A 275 -2.50 25.71 -32.18
N THR A 276 -1.41 24.95 -32.06
CA THR A 276 -0.22 25.12 -32.91
C THR A 276 -0.56 24.97 -34.40
N LEU A 277 -1.36 23.96 -34.75
CA LEU A 277 -1.83 23.76 -36.12
C LEU A 277 -2.80 24.85 -36.57
N CYS A 278 -3.67 25.33 -35.68
CA CYS A 278 -4.60 26.44 -35.97
C CYS A 278 -3.86 27.73 -36.35
N LEU A 279 -2.75 28.03 -35.67
CA LEU A 279 -1.88 29.18 -35.97
C LEU A 279 -1.07 28.98 -37.26
N HIS A 280 -0.78 27.72 -37.62
CA HIS A 280 0.06 27.36 -38.77
C HIS A 280 -0.58 26.24 -39.63
N PRO A 281 -1.75 26.48 -40.25
CA PRO A 281 -2.58 25.43 -40.88
C PRO A 281 -1.91 24.72 -42.06
N ASN A 282 -0.99 25.40 -42.75
CA ASN A 282 -0.23 24.86 -43.87
C ASN A 282 1.06 24.13 -43.44
N SER A 283 1.41 24.17 -42.15
CA SER A 283 2.63 23.54 -41.64
C SER A 283 2.44 22.02 -41.54
N LYS A 284 3.12 21.28 -42.42
CA LYS A 284 3.16 19.81 -42.36
C LYS A 284 3.62 19.30 -40.98
N ILE A 285 4.55 20.01 -40.36
CA ILE A 285 5.13 19.63 -39.06
C ILE A 285 4.14 19.85 -37.93
N ALA A 286 3.36 20.94 -37.96
CA ALA A 286 2.30 21.16 -36.98
C ALA A 286 1.21 20.08 -37.09
N LYS A 287 0.89 19.66 -38.32
CA LYS A 287 -0.05 18.56 -38.57
C LYS A 287 0.48 17.22 -38.05
N GLU A 288 1.73 16.87 -38.37
CA GLU A 288 2.39 15.66 -37.86
C GLU A 288 2.45 15.68 -36.33
N ASN A 289 2.73 16.84 -35.71
CA ASN A 289 2.78 16.98 -34.25
C ASN A 289 1.41 16.70 -33.59
N LEU A 290 0.32 17.25 -34.13
CA LEU A 290 -1.03 16.95 -33.66
C LEU A 290 -1.38 15.48 -33.80
N GLU A 291 -1.01 14.85 -34.91
CA GLU A 291 -1.26 13.43 -35.16
C GLU A 291 -0.56 12.54 -34.12
N VAL A 292 0.69 12.86 -33.75
CA VAL A 292 1.43 12.14 -32.70
C VAL A 292 0.74 12.25 -31.34
N PHE A 293 0.28 13.44 -30.94
CA PHE A 293 -0.43 13.59 -29.65
C PHE A 293 -1.81 12.93 -29.66
N MET A 294 -2.53 12.93 -30.79
CA MET A 294 -3.77 12.18 -30.91
C MET A 294 -3.52 10.66 -30.80
N GLU A 295 -2.47 10.13 -31.41
CA GLU A 295 -2.09 8.72 -31.25
C GLU A 295 -1.75 8.39 -29.79
N MET A 296 -0.97 9.26 -29.13
CA MET A 296 -0.68 9.12 -27.70
C MET A 296 -1.95 9.12 -26.85
N TRP A 297 -2.89 10.04 -27.10
CA TRP A 297 -4.18 10.09 -26.42
C TRP A 297 -4.96 8.78 -26.57
N ASN A 298 -5.08 8.26 -27.80
CA ASN A 298 -5.74 6.98 -28.05
C ASN A 298 -5.05 5.83 -27.29
N GLY A 299 -3.72 5.87 -27.14
CA GLY A 299 -2.98 4.94 -26.28
C GLY A 299 -3.42 5.02 -24.83
N LEU A 300 -3.47 6.22 -24.25
CA LEU A 300 -3.86 6.45 -22.85
C LEU A 300 -5.30 5.99 -22.56
N VAL A 301 -6.25 6.28 -23.45
CA VAL A 301 -7.64 5.82 -23.27
C VAL A 301 -7.71 4.29 -23.36
N ASN A 302 -6.90 3.65 -24.21
CA ASN A 302 -6.82 2.19 -24.27
C ASN A 302 -6.18 1.57 -23.01
N ASP A 303 -5.18 2.23 -22.42
CA ASP A 303 -4.60 1.82 -21.14
C ASP A 303 -5.65 1.89 -20.02
N ALA A 304 -6.44 2.97 -19.97
CA ALA A 304 -7.56 3.10 -19.02
C ALA A 304 -8.62 1.99 -19.19
N ARG A 305 -8.98 1.65 -20.44
CA ARG A 305 -9.88 0.52 -20.73
C ARG A 305 -9.31 -0.82 -20.29
N THR A 306 -8.00 -1.03 -20.48
CA THR A 306 -7.31 -2.27 -20.09
C THR A 306 -7.29 -2.39 -18.57
N LEU A 307 -6.93 -1.31 -17.88
CA LEU A 307 -7.00 -1.19 -16.43
C LEU A 307 -8.39 -1.55 -15.90
N ALA A 308 -9.45 -0.97 -16.46
CA ALA A 308 -10.82 -1.25 -16.00
C ALA A 308 -11.19 -2.73 -16.13
N LYS A 309 -10.77 -3.39 -17.22
CA LYS A 309 -10.96 -4.83 -17.41
C LYS A 309 -10.16 -5.67 -16.41
N ASP A 310 -8.92 -5.29 -16.14
CA ASP A 310 -8.04 -5.99 -15.20
C ASP A 310 -8.56 -5.85 -13.76
N VAL A 311 -9.02 -4.67 -13.38
CA VAL A 311 -9.69 -4.42 -12.09
C VAL A 311 -10.99 -5.21 -11.99
N ALA A 312 -11.85 -5.17 -13.01
CA ALA A 312 -13.11 -5.94 -13.02
C ALA A 312 -12.87 -7.46 -12.90
N ARG A 313 -11.83 -7.97 -13.56
CA ARG A 313 -11.42 -9.37 -13.48
C ARG A 313 -10.94 -9.71 -12.08
N ALA A 314 -10.03 -8.91 -11.53
CA ALA A 314 -9.46 -9.12 -10.21
C ALA A 314 -10.52 -9.00 -9.08
N ALA A 315 -11.55 -8.16 -9.27
CA ALA A 315 -12.66 -8.04 -8.33
C ALA A 315 -13.61 -9.27 -8.34
N LYS A 316 -13.74 -9.96 -9.48
CA LYS A 316 -14.54 -11.20 -9.62
C LYS A 316 -13.81 -12.45 -9.18
N GLU A 317 -12.48 -12.43 -9.22
CA GLU A 317 -11.65 -13.51 -8.67
C GLU A 317 -11.87 -13.52 -7.16
N LYS A 318 -12.58 -14.55 -6.67
CA LYS A 318 -12.65 -14.82 -5.23
C LYS A 318 -11.21 -14.84 -4.70
N PRO A 319 -10.93 -14.28 -3.49
CA PRO A 319 -9.66 -14.53 -2.84
C PRO A 319 -9.40 -16.04 -2.93
N PRO A 320 -8.21 -16.46 -3.40
CA PRO A 320 -7.96 -17.85 -3.75
C PRO A 320 -8.48 -18.73 -2.62
N GLU A 321 -9.47 -19.55 -2.94
CA GLU A 321 -10.15 -20.44 -2.00
C GLU A 321 -9.08 -21.14 -1.17
N LYS A 322 -8.96 -20.75 0.13
CA LYS A 322 -7.92 -21.12 1.10
C LYS A 322 -6.86 -22.00 0.47
N GLN A 323 -5.77 -21.41 -0.03
CA GLN A 323 -4.71 -22.15 -0.70
C GLN A 323 -4.10 -23.11 0.33
N VAL A 324 -4.61 -24.34 0.36
CA VAL A 324 -4.17 -25.41 1.27
C VAL A 324 -2.77 -25.77 0.84
N TYR A 325 -1.80 -25.23 1.58
CA TYR A 325 -0.46 -25.77 1.82
C TYR A 325 0.07 -26.71 0.72
N MET A 326 0.60 -26.14 -0.37
CA MET A 326 1.29 -26.92 -1.39
C MET A 326 2.70 -27.25 -0.89
N SER A 327 2.90 -28.48 -0.39
CA SER A 327 4.24 -29.02 -0.22
C SER A 327 4.94 -29.09 -1.59
N LEU A 328 6.18 -28.58 -1.64
CA LEU A 328 7.08 -28.41 -2.79
C LEU A 328 6.87 -29.33 -4.02
N PRO A 329 7.02 -28.79 -5.25
CA PRO A 329 7.39 -29.57 -6.43
C PRO A 329 8.77 -30.22 -6.22
N ARG A 330 8.88 -31.53 -6.50
CA ARG A 330 10.12 -32.31 -6.32
C ARG A 330 11.28 -31.70 -7.11
N ARG A 331 12.46 -31.56 -6.49
CA ARG A 331 13.74 -31.55 -7.22
C ARG A 331 13.99 -32.97 -7.74
N GLY A 332 13.74 -33.20 -9.03
CA GLY A 332 14.06 -34.46 -9.68
C GLY A 332 15.57 -34.67 -9.77
N LYS A 333 16.08 -35.74 -9.17
CA LYS A 333 17.25 -36.46 -9.70
C LYS A 333 16.70 -37.64 -10.50
N HIS A 334 17.02 -37.66 -11.80
CA HIS A 334 16.82 -38.68 -12.83
C HIS A 334 15.79 -39.80 -12.59
N GLY A 335 14.77 -39.86 -13.44
CA GLY A 335 13.89 -41.03 -13.58
C GLY A 335 12.59 -40.68 -14.31
N THR A 336 12.48 -41.08 -15.56
CA THR A 336 11.34 -40.87 -16.46
C THR A 336 10.03 -41.45 -15.90
N THR A 337 9.06 -40.62 -15.53
CA THR A 337 7.62 -40.86 -15.74
C THR A 337 6.82 -39.56 -15.51
N GLN A 338 6.24 -39.02 -16.58
CA GLN A 338 5.33 -37.87 -16.54
C GLN A 338 3.92 -38.31 -16.10
N LYS A 339 3.71 -38.51 -14.80
CA LYS A 339 2.35 -38.54 -14.23
C LYS A 339 2.17 -37.33 -13.30
N PRO A 340 1.12 -36.50 -13.48
CA PRO A 340 0.80 -35.46 -12.53
C PRO A 340 0.41 -36.13 -11.21
N LEU A 341 1.23 -35.93 -10.17
CA LEU A 341 0.91 -36.35 -8.81
C LEU A 341 -0.24 -35.48 -8.32
N LYS A 342 -1.39 -36.11 -8.07
CA LYS A 342 -2.58 -35.44 -7.55
C LYS A 342 -2.28 -34.80 -6.18
N PRO A 343 -2.65 -33.53 -5.95
CA PRO A 343 -2.56 -32.90 -4.64
C PRO A 343 -3.50 -33.62 -3.66
N ALA A 344 -3.01 -33.96 -2.47
CA ALA A 344 -3.78 -34.67 -1.44
C ALA A 344 -3.97 -33.81 -0.19
N LYS A 345 -5.23 -33.59 0.19
CA LYS A 345 -5.70 -32.76 1.32
C LYS A 345 -5.01 -33.14 2.65
N LEU A 346 -4.85 -32.16 3.53
CA LEU A 346 -4.34 -32.30 4.90
C LEU A 346 -5.50 -32.57 5.87
N ASP A 347 -5.18 -33.06 7.07
CA ASP A 347 -6.14 -33.20 8.16
C ASP A 347 -6.45 -31.83 8.79
N SER A 348 -7.73 -31.62 9.10
CA SER A 348 -8.28 -30.31 9.49
C SER A 348 -7.85 -29.85 10.88
N GLU A 349 -7.53 -30.77 11.78
CA GLU A 349 -7.16 -30.49 13.18
C GLU A 349 -5.74 -29.92 13.30
N GLU A 350 -4.78 -30.50 12.59
CA GLU A 350 -3.39 -30.04 12.61
C GLU A 350 -3.26 -28.63 12.00
N GLN A 351 -3.99 -28.36 10.92
CA GLN A 351 -4.01 -27.04 10.28
C GLN A 351 -4.61 -25.97 11.20
N ALA A 352 -5.61 -26.32 12.02
CA ALA A 352 -6.20 -25.41 13.00
C ALA A 352 -5.19 -25.03 14.11
N LYS A 353 -4.34 -25.97 14.54
CA LYS A 353 -3.29 -25.71 15.53
C LYS A 353 -2.25 -24.69 15.02
N ILE A 354 -1.79 -24.85 13.79
CA ILE A 354 -0.85 -23.90 13.17
C ILE A 354 -1.51 -22.53 13.00
N ALA A 355 -2.76 -22.48 12.54
CA ALA A 355 -3.50 -21.22 12.41
C ALA A 355 -3.68 -20.49 13.75
N LYS A 356 -3.94 -21.23 14.84
CA LYS A 356 -4.00 -20.66 16.20
C LYS A 356 -2.65 -20.04 16.60
N THR A 357 -1.55 -20.76 16.37
CA THR A 357 -0.19 -20.26 16.69
C THR A 357 0.17 -19.04 15.85
N GLY A 358 -0.19 -19.04 14.56
CA GLY A 358 -0.03 -17.89 13.67
C GLY A 358 -0.84 -16.69 14.14
N LEU A 359 -2.05 -16.89 14.66
CA LEU A 359 -2.87 -15.81 15.20
C LEU A 359 -2.27 -15.21 16.47
N GLU A 360 -1.76 -16.04 17.39
CA GLU A 360 -1.02 -15.55 18.57
C GLU A 360 0.21 -14.72 18.16
N MET A 361 0.91 -15.12 17.10
CA MET A 361 2.01 -14.35 16.53
C MET A 361 1.53 -12.98 15.98
N LYS A 362 0.38 -12.93 15.30
CA LYS A 362 -0.25 -11.66 14.83
C LYS A 362 -0.59 -10.70 15.98
N MET A 363 -1.03 -11.23 17.13
CA MET A 363 -1.30 -10.40 18.31
C MET A 363 -0.03 -9.67 18.76
N ILE A 364 1.07 -10.42 18.88
CA ILE A 364 2.36 -9.89 19.33
C ILE A 364 2.89 -8.84 18.34
N THR A 365 2.74 -9.06 17.02
CA THR A 365 3.13 -8.07 16.01
C THR A 365 2.30 -6.78 16.14
N SER A 366 0.98 -6.90 16.34
CA SER A 366 0.10 -5.73 16.51
C SER A 366 0.41 -4.93 17.77
N GLU A 367 0.74 -5.59 18.88
CA GLU A 367 1.15 -4.92 20.12
C GLU A 367 2.48 -4.18 19.93
N MET A 368 3.44 -4.81 19.25
CA MET A 368 4.73 -4.19 18.98
C MET A 368 4.60 -3.00 18.02
N ASP A 369 3.76 -3.09 16.98
CA ASP A 369 3.52 -1.98 16.06
C ASP A 369 2.94 -0.77 16.80
N ALA A 370 1.90 -0.98 17.62
CA ALA A 370 1.31 0.08 18.44
C ALA A 370 2.33 0.69 19.44
N GLU A 371 3.23 -0.12 20.00
CA GLU A 371 4.30 0.40 20.85
C GLU A 371 5.30 1.23 20.04
N THR A 372 5.67 0.83 18.82
CA THR A 372 6.57 1.62 17.97
C THR A 372 5.96 2.94 17.49
N GLU A 373 4.63 3.03 17.37
CA GLU A 373 3.92 4.28 17.02
C GLU A 373 4.08 5.34 18.12
N LYS A 374 4.00 4.94 19.41
CA LYS A 374 4.23 5.85 20.55
C LYS A 374 5.63 6.47 20.57
N TRP A 375 6.63 5.80 19.99
CA TRP A 375 7.98 6.37 19.86
C TRP A 375 8.04 7.49 18.82
N MET A 376 7.21 7.41 17.77
CA MET A 376 7.17 8.41 16.69
C MET A 376 6.44 9.68 17.12
N GLU A 377 5.43 9.57 17.99
CA GLU A 377 4.66 10.72 18.48
C GLU A 377 5.43 11.58 19.50
N ASN A 378 6.29 10.96 20.32
CA ASN A 378 7.02 11.63 21.40
C ASN A 378 8.39 12.20 20.98
N ALA A 379 8.95 11.76 19.86
CA ALA A 379 10.24 12.20 19.35
C ALA A 379 10.04 13.10 18.14
N SER A 380 10.24 14.40 18.31
CA SER A 380 10.33 15.34 17.20
C SER A 380 11.46 14.91 16.25
N ALA A 381 11.10 14.40 15.08
CA ALA A 381 11.95 14.31 13.89
C ALA A 381 13.35 13.68 14.08
N GLU A 382 13.41 12.42 14.50
CA GLU A 382 14.61 11.60 14.25
C GLU A 382 14.23 10.35 13.45
N GLU A 383 14.28 10.48 12.12
CA GLU A 383 14.06 9.41 11.12
C GLU A 383 15.01 8.20 11.25
N ASN A 384 15.89 8.16 12.26
CA ASN A 384 17.01 7.21 12.37
C ASN A 384 17.00 6.39 13.68
N ASN A 385 15.84 6.03 14.21
CA ASN A 385 15.80 5.04 15.29
C ASN A 385 15.90 3.61 14.73
N ASP A 386 17.13 3.10 14.68
CA ASP A 386 17.44 1.74 14.21
C ASP A 386 16.68 0.64 14.99
N ILE A 387 16.38 0.84 16.27
CA ILE A 387 15.61 -0.14 17.07
C ILE A 387 14.18 -0.21 16.53
N VAL A 388 13.54 0.95 16.31
CA VAL A 388 12.17 1.03 15.77
C VAL A 388 12.10 0.50 14.35
N LYS A 389 13.05 0.89 13.47
CA LYS A 389 13.11 0.39 12.08
C LYS A 389 13.20 -1.13 12.05
N ARG A 390 14.09 -1.72 12.86
CA ARG A 390 14.27 -3.18 12.92
C ARG A 390 13.07 -3.88 13.54
N ALA A 391 12.45 -3.31 14.57
CA ALA A 391 11.21 -3.84 15.14
C ALA A 391 10.10 -3.91 14.08
N LYS A 392 9.85 -2.82 13.34
CA LYS A 392 8.84 -2.80 12.25
C LYS A 392 9.14 -3.81 11.14
N ASN A 393 10.41 -3.94 10.73
CA ASN A 393 10.82 -4.96 9.77
C ASN A 393 10.49 -6.38 10.26
N MET A 394 10.83 -6.69 11.51
CA MET A 394 10.50 -7.98 12.12
C MET A 394 8.98 -8.19 12.20
N SER A 395 8.20 -7.14 12.52
CA SER A 395 6.73 -7.18 12.52
C SER A 395 6.17 -7.62 11.16
N SER A 396 6.62 -6.95 10.09
CA SER A 396 6.20 -7.24 8.71
C SER A 396 6.54 -8.67 8.29
N MET A 397 7.74 -9.15 8.66
CA MET A 397 8.16 -10.51 8.37
C MET A 397 7.29 -11.55 9.10
N ALA A 398 7.04 -11.35 10.40
CA ALA A 398 6.18 -12.23 11.19
C ALA A 398 4.72 -12.21 10.71
N PHE A 399 4.21 -11.05 10.28
CA PHE A 399 2.89 -10.94 9.66
C PHE A 399 2.78 -11.75 8.37
N SER A 400 3.81 -11.71 7.52
CA SER A 400 3.86 -12.53 6.29
C SER A 400 3.81 -14.03 6.62
N MET A 401 4.48 -14.46 7.69
CA MET A 401 4.44 -15.85 8.16
C MET A 401 3.08 -16.22 8.77
N TYR A 402 2.37 -15.28 9.40
CA TYR A 402 0.98 -15.46 9.84
C TYR A 402 0.04 -15.63 8.64
N GLN A 403 0.08 -14.75 7.64
CA GLN A 403 -0.75 -14.86 6.42
C GLN A 403 -0.56 -16.22 5.75
N PHE A 404 0.68 -16.71 5.74
CA PHE A 404 0.98 -18.03 5.24
C PHE A 404 0.27 -19.16 6.01
N THR A 405 0.12 -19.08 7.35
CA THR A 405 -0.69 -20.05 8.12
C THR A 405 -2.17 -20.05 7.72
N ARG A 406 -2.64 -18.94 7.15
CA ARG A 406 -4.00 -18.75 6.64
C ARG A 406 -4.19 -19.22 5.20
N GLY A 407 -3.09 -19.47 4.48
CA GLY A 407 -3.10 -19.74 3.04
C GLY A 407 -3.22 -18.46 2.21
N GLU A 408 -2.76 -17.34 2.76
CA GLU A 408 -2.83 -15.98 2.20
C GLU A 408 -1.42 -15.36 2.12
N GLY A 409 -1.31 -14.19 1.50
CA GLY A 409 -0.07 -13.43 1.44
C GLY A 409 0.89 -13.83 0.33
N THR A 410 2.13 -13.36 0.43
CA THR A 410 3.16 -13.48 -0.62
C THR A 410 3.90 -14.81 -0.59
N LEU A 411 3.95 -15.48 0.57
CA LEU A 411 4.59 -16.79 0.75
C LEU A 411 3.65 -17.87 0.21
N LYS A 412 4.08 -18.61 -0.82
CA LYS A 412 3.24 -19.60 -1.51
C LYS A 412 3.66 -21.03 -1.20
N THR A 413 4.90 -21.22 -0.78
CA THR A 413 5.48 -22.53 -0.54
C THR A 413 6.07 -22.65 0.87
N THR A 414 6.21 -23.88 1.34
CA THR A 414 6.95 -24.21 2.58
C THR A 414 8.39 -23.70 2.55
N GLN A 415 9.01 -23.67 1.37
CA GLN A 415 10.36 -23.14 1.21
C GLN A 415 10.38 -21.62 1.37
N ASP A 416 9.35 -20.92 0.90
CA ASP A 416 9.22 -19.46 1.11
C ASP A 416 9.12 -19.16 2.60
N LEU A 417 8.32 -19.95 3.35
CA LEU A 417 8.25 -19.83 4.81
C LEU A 417 9.61 -20.04 5.48
N PHE A 418 10.35 -21.08 5.09
CA PHE A 418 11.66 -21.37 5.67
C PHE A 418 12.66 -20.25 5.36
N THR A 419 12.67 -19.75 4.13
CA THR A 419 13.53 -18.63 3.74
C THR A 419 13.16 -17.36 4.53
N GLN A 420 11.87 -17.09 4.70
CA GLN A 420 11.38 -15.98 5.51
C GLN A 420 11.82 -16.09 6.97
N ALA A 421 11.78 -17.29 7.55
CA ALA A 421 12.24 -17.55 8.91
C ALA A 421 13.77 -17.35 9.07
N GLU A 422 14.57 -17.63 8.03
CA GLU A 422 16.00 -17.30 8.02
C GLU A 422 16.22 -15.80 8.06
N TYR A 423 15.53 -15.04 7.20
CA TYR A 423 15.60 -13.57 7.21
C TYR A 423 15.12 -12.98 8.54
N PHE A 424 14.06 -13.54 9.12
CA PHE A 424 13.58 -13.12 10.44
C PHE A 424 14.63 -13.32 11.54
N ALA A 425 15.32 -14.47 11.54
CA ALA A 425 16.40 -14.75 12.48
C ALA A 425 17.63 -13.83 12.27
N GLU A 426 17.94 -13.47 11.03
CA GLU A 426 18.99 -12.49 10.70
C GLU A 426 18.64 -11.09 11.19
N GLU A 427 17.41 -10.65 10.99
CA GLU A 427 16.94 -9.34 11.45
C GLU A 427 16.92 -9.26 12.99
N ALA A 428 16.53 -10.35 13.67
CA ALA A 428 16.62 -10.47 15.13
C ALA A 428 18.06 -10.31 15.65
N ASN A 429 19.05 -10.90 14.97
CA ASN A 429 20.46 -10.72 15.31
C ASN A 429 20.92 -9.28 15.14
N ARG A 430 20.46 -8.60 14.08
CA ARG A 430 20.78 -7.19 13.84
C ARG A 430 20.18 -6.31 14.94
N LEU A 431 18.91 -6.54 15.31
CA LEU A 431 18.27 -5.85 16.42
C LEU A 431 19.01 -6.09 17.74
N TYR A 432 19.40 -7.33 18.04
CA TYR A 432 20.19 -7.66 19.23
C TYR A 432 21.46 -6.80 19.33
N LYS A 433 22.21 -6.65 18.24
CA LYS A 433 23.45 -5.84 18.22
C LYS A 433 23.17 -4.37 18.51
N VAL A 434 22.15 -3.79 17.88
CA VAL A 434 21.75 -2.39 18.08
C VAL A 434 21.30 -2.16 19.53
N VAL A 435 20.45 -3.03 20.06
CA VAL A 435 19.96 -2.92 21.45
C VAL A 435 21.10 -3.15 22.45
N ARG A 436 22.05 -4.05 22.15
CA ARG A 436 23.23 -4.24 23.00
C ARG A 436 24.07 -2.97 23.08
N GLN A 437 24.27 -2.28 21.95
CA GLN A 437 24.97 -1.00 21.92
C GLN A 437 24.21 0.08 22.71
N PHE A 438 22.88 0.16 22.52
CA PHE A 438 22.01 1.06 23.27
C PHE A 438 22.13 0.81 24.79
N SER A 439 22.16 -0.45 25.22
CA SER A 439 22.24 -0.82 26.65
C SER A 439 23.48 -0.26 27.36
N TYR A 440 24.58 0.01 26.63
CA TYR A 440 25.77 0.65 27.22
C TYR A 440 25.54 2.09 27.61
N GLN A 441 24.63 2.78 26.92
CA GLN A 441 24.29 4.17 27.18
C GLN A 441 23.20 4.32 28.26
N VAL A 442 22.45 3.26 28.54
CA VAL A 442 21.46 3.24 29.62
C VAL A 442 22.17 3.25 30.98
N PRO A 443 21.80 4.16 31.91
CA PRO A 443 22.30 4.17 33.28
C PRO A 443 22.01 2.87 34.03
N GLN A 444 22.84 2.54 35.03
CA GLN A 444 22.58 1.39 35.88
C GLN A 444 21.27 1.57 36.65
N GLY A 445 20.40 0.56 36.62
CA GLY A 445 19.09 0.60 37.25
C GLY A 445 18.27 -0.64 36.93
N VAL A 446 17.06 -0.70 37.51
CA VAL A 446 16.15 -1.84 37.36
C VAL A 446 15.80 -2.08 35.89
N HIS A 447 15.51 -1.01 35.14
CA HIS A 447 15.13 -1.08 33.71
C HIS A 447 16.27 -1.61 32.83
N LYS A 448 17.53 -1.25 33.12
CA LYS A 448 18.68 -1.81 32.40
C LYS A 448 18.86 -3.29 32.69
N LYS A 449 18.68 -3.70 33.94
CA LYS A 449 18.78 -5.11 34.34
C LYS A 449 17.70 -5.95 33.64
N GLU A 450 16.47 -5.44 33.61
CA GLU A 450 15.33 -6.07 32.93
C GLU A 450 15.55 -6.14 31.40
N LEU A 451 16.03 -5.06 30.78
CA LEU A 451 16.37 -5.04 29.36
C LEU A 451 17.40 -6.13 29.02
N LEU A 452 18.47 -6.24 29.81
CA LEU A 452 19.51 -7.25 29.58
C LEU A 452 18.98 -8.67 29.81
N GLU A 453 18.08 -8.88 30.76
CA GLU A 453 17.46 -10.19 31.00
C GLU A 453 16.66 -10.69 29.79
N PHE A 454 15.91 -9.80 29.11
CA PHE A 454 15.21 -10.16 27.87
C PHE A 454 16.18 -10.27 26.69
N LEU A 455 17.12 -9.34 26.56
CA LEU A 455 18.07 -9.29 25.46
C LEU A 455 18.97 -10.53 25.41
N ASP A 456 19.43 -11.02 26.56
CA ASP A 456 20.30 -12.20 26.65
C ASP A 456 19.58 -13.51 26.27
N LYS A 457 18.25 -13.52 26.18
CA LYS A 457 17.46 -14.66 25.68
C LYS A 457 17.39 -14.70 24.15
N VAL A 458 17.54 -13.55 23.46
CA VAL A 458 17.39 -13.44 22.00
C VAL A 458 18.32 -14.39 21.23
N PRO A 459 19.63 -14.49 21.52
CA PRO A 459 20.52 -15.38 20.78
C PRO A 459 20.09 -16.86 20.83
N THR A 460 19.53 -17.30 21.95
CA THR A 460 19.04 -18.67 22.12
C THR A 460 17.86 -18.97 21.19
N TYR A 461 16.86 -18.07 21.15
CA TYR A 461 15.70 -18.24 20.27
C TYR A 461 16.06 -18.13 18.78
N VAL A 462 17.00 -17.25 18.44
CA VAL A 462 17.56 -17.18 17.08
C VAL A 462 18.22 -18.50 16.69
N GLN A 463 19.05 -19.08 17.57
CA GLN A 463 19.70 -20.36 17.29
C GLN A 463 18.69 -21.51 17.16
N GLN A 464 17.65 -21.54 18.00
CA GLN A 464 16.57 -22.52 17.92
C GLN A 464 15.83 -22.44 16.58
N LEU A 465 15.47 -21.23 16.15
CA LEU A 465 14.81 -21.01 14.86
C LEU A 465 15.72 -21.42 13.69
N GLN A 466 16.98 -20.98 13.68
CA GLN A 466 17.95 -21.33 12.64
C GLN A 466 18.21 -22.85 12.56
N PHE A 467 18.32 -23.53 13.70
CA PHE A 467 18.49 -24.98 13.73
C PHE A 467 17.28 -25.69 13.14
N THR A 468 16.07 -25.25 13.52
CA THR A 468 14.82 -25.79 13.02
C THR A 468 14.73 -25.64 11.51
N VAL A 469 15.05 -24.45 10.97
CA VAL A 469 14.98 -24.19 9.53
C VAL A 469 16.05 -24.95 8.74
N LYS A 470 17.27 -25.11 9.26
CA LYS A 470 18.36 -25.87 8.61
C LYS A 470 18.18 -27.38 8.67
N SER A 471 17.34 -27.90 9.57
CA SER A 471 17.08 -29.33 9.68
C SER A 471 16.48 -29.88 8.37
N SER A 472 17.05 -30.97 7.84
CA SER A 472 16.53 -31.61 6.64
C SER A 472 15.38 -32.54 7.00
N THR A 473 14.24 -32.38 6.33
CA THR A 473 13.05 -33.21 6.55
C THR A 473 12.59 -33.83 5.23
N VAL A 474 12.22 -35.11 5.27
CA VAL A 474 11.73 -35.84 4.10
C VAL A 474 10.36 -36.43 4.42
N GLY A 475 9.38 -36.16 3.57
CA GLY A 475 8.01 -36.66 3.74
C GLY A 475 7.03 -35.63 4.31
N LYS A 476 5.73 -35.85 4.06
CA LYS A 476 4.63 -34.91 4.36
C LYS A 476 4.52 -34.59 5.85
N ALA A 477 4.44 -35.62 6.70
CA ALA A 477 4.32 -35.45 8.15
C ALA A 477 5.52 -34.71 8.76
N ALA A 478 6.75 -35.11 8.40
CA ALA A 478 7.96 -34.45 8.91
C ALA A 478 8.08 -32.98 8.46
N THR A 479 7.66 -32.66 7.22
CA THR A 479 7.63 -31.28 6.72
C THR A 479 6.61 -30.45 7.50
N PHE A 480 5.44 -31.03 7.78
CA PHE A 480 4.40 -30.36 8.57
C PHE A 480 4.86 -30.07 10.00
N THR A 481 5.44 -31.05 10.68
CA THR A 481 6.02 -30.86 12.03
C THR A 481 7.08 -29.76 12.01
N LYS A 482 7.93 -29.71 10.98
CA LYS A 482 8.91 -28.63 10.82
C LYS A 482 8.25 -27.27 10.67
N VAL A 483 7.16 -27.16 9.90
CA VAL A 483 6.40 -25.91 9.76
C VAL A 483 5.84 -25.48 11.10
N ASP A 484 5.17 -26.37 11.83
CA ASP A 484 4.61 -26.11 13.15
C ASP A 484 5.69 -25.55 14.09
N HIS A 485 6.86 -26.20 14.12
CA HIS A 485 8.01 -25.74 14.89
C HIS A 485 8.53 -24.38 14.40
N VAL A 486 8.67 -24.13 13.10
CA VAL A 486 9.13 -22.83 12.58
C VAL A 486 8.18 -21.70 13.00
N ILE A 487 6.87 -21.90 12.88
CA ILE A 487 5.87 -20.90 13.30
C ILE A 487 5.94 -20.68 14.82
N GLN A 488 6.04 -21.76 15.60
CA GLN A 488 6.13 -21.68 17.06
C GLN A 488 7.41 -20.98 17.54
N GLU A 489 8.57 -21.30 16.95
CA GLU A 489 9.85 -20.67 17.30
C GLU A 489 9.90 -19.19 16.88
N THR A 490 9.30 -18.85 15.73
CA THR A 490 9.15 -17.46 15.30
C THR A 490 8.30 -16.68 16.29
N LYS A 491 7.16 -17.23 16.71
CA LYS A 491 6.30 -16.63 17.75
C LYS A 491 7.05 -16.42 19.07
N ASN A 492 7.80 -17.42 19.52
CA ASN A 492 8.57 -17.35 20.76
C ASN A 492 9.62 -16.23 20.69
N LEU A 493 10.38 -16.16 19.59
CA LEU A 493 11.36 -15.11 19.35
C LEU A 493 10.69 -13.72 19.30
N MET A 494 9.58 -13.60 18.58
CA MET A 494 8.80 -12.37 18.45
C MET A 494 8.33 -11.83 19.80
N ASN A 495 7.85 -12.72 20.70
CA ASN A 495 7.43 -12.35 22.05
C ASN A 495 8.58 -11.72 22.87
N VAL A 496 9.79 -12.29 22.78
CA VAL A 496 10.96 -11.74 23.48
C VAL A 496 11.37 -10.41 22.85
N ILE A 497 11.36 -10.30 21.52
CA ILE A 497 11.68 -9.05 20.81
C ILE A 497 10.72 -7.93 21.21
N SER A 498 9.42 -8.21 21.29
CA SER A 498 8.42 -7.24 21.75
C SER A 498 8.78 -6.70 23.14
N LYS A 499 9.07 -7.58 24.11
CA LYS A 499 9.51 -7.18 25.47
C LYS A 499 10.80 -6.36 25.46
N VAL A 500 11.77 -6.73 24.63
CA VAL A 500 13.03 -5.97 24.46
C VAL A 500 12.73 -4.55 23.99
N VAL A 501 11.92 -4.40 22.94
CA VAL A 501 11.57 -3.08 22.37
C VAL A 501 10.78 -2.23 23.38
N THR A 502 9.77 -2.79 24.05
CA THR A 502 9.02 -2.08 25.11
C THR A 502 9.95 -1.62 26.23
N THR A 503 10.89 -2.46 26.67
CA THR A 503 11.83 -2.08 27.73
C THR A 503 12.82 -1.02 27.26
N CYS A 504 13.21 -1.03 25.97
CA CYS A 504 14.01 0.05 25.39
C CYS A 504 13.29 1.40 25.47
N PHE A 505 11.96 1.42 25.30
CA PHE A 505 11.15 2.64 25.38
C PHE A 505 11.17 3.24 26.78
N VAL A 506 10.94 2.38 27.77
CA VAL A 506 10.98 2.75 29.19
C VAL A 506 12.37 3.29 29.57
N CYS A 507 13.43 2.68 29.03
CA CYS A 507 14.78 3.18 29.23
C CYS A 507 14.98 4.56 28.57
N ALA A 508 14.56 4.73 27.32
CA ALA A 508 14.74 5.98 26.57
C ALA A 508 13.99 7.16 27.23
N THR A 509 12.74 6.96 27.63
CA THR A 509 11.90 7.99 28.27
C THR A 509 12.43 8.43 29.64
N LYS A 510 12.97 7.51 30.45
CA LYS A 510 13.53 7.84 31.77
C LYS A 510 14.91 8.49 31.72
N VAL A 511 15.71 8.18 30.71
CA VAL A 511 17.03 8.83 30.49
C VAL A 511 16.86 10.28 30.04
N GLY A 512 15.83 10.59 29.25
CA GLY A 512 15.49 11.97 28.87
C GLY A 512 15.15 12.88 30.05
N HIS A 513 14.56 12.34 31.13
CA HIS A 513 14.26 13.12 32.33
C HIS A 513 15.44 13.33 33.28
N ALA A 514 16.47 12.47 33.24
CA ALA A 514 17.65 12.59 34.09
C ALA A 514 18.72 13.59 33.56
N GLN A 515 18.59 14.06 32.32
CA GLN A 515 19.55 14.97 31.65
C GLN A 515 19.12 16.45 31.65
N SER A 516 18.25 16.89 32.57
CA SER A 516 17.87 18.30 32.76
C SER A 516 18.88 19.10 33.63
N HIS A 517 20.19 18.83 33.46
CA HIS A 517 21.27 19.70 33.95
C HIS A 517 22.11 20.21 32.78
N PRO A 518 22.43 21.51 32.71
CA PRO A 518 22.95 22.14 31.50
C PRO A 518 24.41 21.75 31.31
N GLY A 519 24.70 20.86 30.36
CA GLY A 519 26.09 20.57 29.97
C GLY A 519 26.36 19.32 29.14
N HIS A 520 25.41 18.40 28.96
CA HIS A 520 25.66 17.19 28.17
C HIS A 520 24.64 16.99 27.05
N ALA A 521 25.15 16.88 25.82
CA ALA A 521 24.36 16.66 24.61
C ALA A 521 23.53 15.38 24.69
N ASN A 522 22.28 15.47 24.20
CA ASN A 522 21.33 14.39 24.03
C ASN A 522 22.01 13.09 23.52
N LEU A 523 21.77 11.99 24.23
CA LEU A 523 22.17 10.62 23.84
C LEU A 523 21.72 10.24 22.42
N PHE A 524 20.71 10.93 21.89
CA PHE A 524 20.16 10.77 20.55
C PHE A 524 21.17 11.03 19.41
N SER A 525 22.28 11.73 19.66
CA SER A 525 23.13 12.28 18.59
C SER A 525 24.42 11.53 18.26
N LYS A 526 24.74 10.36 18.86
CA LYS A 526 26.00 9.65 18.53
C LYS A 526 25.89 8.12 18.51
N ILE A 527 25.46 7.60 17.37
CA ILE A 527 25.93 6.29 16.88
C ILE A 527 26.62 6.53 15.52
N PRO A 528 27.95 6.78 15.49
CA PRO A 528 28.69 6.64 14.25
C PRO A 528 28.91 5.14 13.99
N PHE A 529 28.40 4.65 12.86
CA PHE A 529 28.96 3.47 12.20
C PHE A 529 30.42 3.79 11.87
N GLN A 530 31.35 3.05 12.47
CA GLN A 530 32.69 2.93 11.92
C GLN A 530 32.78 1.55 11.31
N ASP A 531 32.78 1.53 9.97
CA ASP A 531 33.22 0.40 9.18
C ASP A 531 34.61 -0.03 9.67
N GLN A 532 34.70 -1.22 10.24
CA GLN A 532 35.93 -1.99 10.30
C GLN A 532 35.61 -3.45 9.99
N LEU A 533 35.90 -3.81 8.73
CA LEU A 533 36.30 -5.12 8.16
C LEU A 533 35.49 -6.37 8.55
#